data_AF-A0A6A4PUD7-F1
#
_entry.id   AF-A0A6A4PUD7-F1
#
_cell.length_a   1.000
_cell.length_b   1.000
_cell.length_c   1.000
_cell.angle_alpha   90.00
_cell.angle_beta   90.00
_cell.angle_gamma   90.00
#
_symmetry.space_group_name_H-M   'P 1'
#
loop_
_entity.id
_entity.type
_entity.pdbx_description
1 polymer ?
#
loop_
_entity_poly.entity_id
_entity_poly.type
_entity_poly.pdbx_seq_one_letter_code
_entity_poly.pdbx_strand_id
1 'polypeptide(L)' 'MKKVCVVCGMVLVLLLLLVELYFKVDALNCNPMELSPCHQAITSTVPPTTTCSQKFMEQKPC' A
#
# COMPACT_ATOMS: atom_id res chain seq x y z
N MET A 1 2.67 38.62 16.88
CA MET A 1 2.75 37.36 17.66
C MET A 1 1.54 36.47 17.43
N LYS A 2 0.35 36.77 17.99
CA LYS A 2 -0.85 35.90 17.92
C LYS A 2 -1.29 35.51 16.51
N LYS A 3 -1.30 36.47 15.57
CA LYS A 3 -1.64 36.22 14.15
C LYS A 3 -0.65 35.30 13.43
N VAL A 4 0.63 35.36 13.80
CA VAL A 4 1.69 34.53 13.20
C VAL A 4 1.56 33.08 13.69
N CYS A 5 1.24 32.88 14.97
CA CYS A 5 0.97 31.55 15.53
C CYS A 5 -0.26 30.88 14.87
N VAL A 6 -1.33 31.65 14.63
CA VAL A 6 -2.53 31.13 13.95
C VAL A 6 -2.22 30.72 12.51
N VAL A 7 -1.49 31.54 11.75
CA VAL A 7 -1.10 31.20 10.37
C VAL A 7 -0.21 29.96 10.34
N CYS A 8 0.77 29.86 11.24
CA CYS A 8 1.64 28.69 11.33
C CYS A 8 0.85 27.41 11.68
N GLY A 9 -0.10 27.50 12.63
CA GLY A 9 -0.99 26.38 12.97
C GLY A 9 -1.83 25.92 11.79
N MET A 10 -2.41 26.84 11.02
CA MET A 10 -3.19 26.52 9.82
C MET A 10 -2.35 25.83 8.74
N VAL A 11 -1.11 26.29 8.53
CA VAL A 11 -0.19 25.66 7.57
C VAL A 11 0.16 24.24 8.00
N LEU A 12 0.42 24.02 9.29
CA LEU A 12 0.71 22.68 9.82
C LEU A 12 -0.48 21.72 9.66
N VAL A 13 -1.69 22.18 9.96
CA VAL A 13 -2.91 21.38 9.76
C VAL A 13 -3.10 21.03 8.28
N LEU A 14 -2.88 22.00 7.38
CA LEU A 14 -2.99 21.76 5.94
C LEU A 14 -1.96 20.73 5.46
N LEU A 15 -0.72 20.81 5.94
CA LEU A 15 0.34 19.85 5.61
C LEU A 15 0.00 18.44 6.11
N LEU A 16 -0.56 18.31 7.32
CA LEU A 16 -0.99 17.01 7.85
C LEU A 16 -2.10 16.40 6.99
N LEU A 17 -3.09 17.18 6.58
CA LEU A 17 -4.17 16.72 5.70
C LEU A 17 -3.65 16.27 4.32
N LEU A 18 -2.67 16.99 3.76
CA LEU A 18 -2.02 16.62 2.50
C LEU A 18 -1.28 15.28 2.59
N VAL A 19 -0.60 15.03 3.71
CA VAL A 19 0.08 13.76 3.99
C VAL A 19 -0.94 12.62 4.06
N GLU A 20 -2.04 12.78 4.81
CA GLU A 20 -3.07 11.73 4.89
C GLU A 20 -3.70 11.40 3.55
N LEU A 21 -3.91 12.40 2.68
CA LEU A 21 -4.44 12.19 1.33
C LEU A 21 -3.43 11.53 0.39
N TYR A 22 -2.14 11.84 0.54
CA TYR A 22 -1.08 11.24 -0.27
C TYR A 22 -0.77 9.80 0.14
N PHE A 23 -0.77 9.52 1.45
CA PHE A 23 -0.57 8.19 2.01
C PHE A 23 -1.86 7.41 2.17
N LYS A 24 -2.99 7.94 1.67
CA LYS A 24 -4.17 7.14 1.42
C LYS A 24 -3.83 6.20 0.28
N VAL A 25 -3.17 5.10 0.63
CA VAL A 25 -3.08 3.91 -0.18
C VAL A 25 -4.53 3.57 -0.44
N ASP A 26 -5.01 3.84 -1.66
CA ASP A 26 -6.24 3.25 -2.17
C ASP A 26 -6.20 1.82 -1.68
N ALA A 27 -7.24 1.36 -0.98
CA ALA A 27 -7.29 0.00 -0.50
C ALA A 27 -7.15 -0.88 -1.73
N LEU A 28 -5.91 -1.26 -2.04
CA LEU A 28 -5.58 -2.01 -3.22
C LEU A 28 -6.41 -3.28 -3.03
N ASN A 29 -7.07 -3.72 -4.09
CA ASN A 29 -7.89 -4.91 -4.04
C ASN A 29 -6.97 -6.15 -3.98
N CYS A 30 -6.13 -6.22 -2.95
CA CYS A 30 -5.21 -7.30 -2.66
C CYS A 30 -6.07 -8.46 -2.18
N ASN A 31 -6.12 -9.51 -2.98
CA ASN A 31 -6.83 -10.73 -2.60
C ASN A 31 -5.80 -11.83 -2.33
N PRO A 32 -5.51 -12.16 -1.06
CA PRO A 32 -4.56 -13.22 -0.73
C PRO A 32 -5.02 -14.59 -1.25
N MET A 33 -6.30 -14.79 -1.56
CA MET A 33 -6.77 -16.06 -2.15
C MET A 33 -6.27 -16.27 -3.59
N GLU A 34 -5.97 -15.20 -4.35
CA GLU A 34 -5.41 -15.30 -5.70
C GLU A 34 -3.97 -15.87 -5.69
N LEU A 35 -3.31 -15.85 -4.53
CA LEU A 35 -1.97 -16.42 -4.31
C LEU A 35 -2.02 -17.88 -3.83
N SER A 36 -3.20 -18.50 -3.73
CA SER A 36 -3.32 -19.94 -3.49
C SER A 36 -2.41 -20.84 -4.36
N PRO A 37 -2.21 -20.59 -5.67
CA PRO A 37 -1.25 -21.36 -6.48
C PRO A 37 0.21 -21.19 -6.05
N CYS A 38 0.54 -20.15 -5.29
CA CYS A 38 1.88 -19.93 -4.75
C CYS A 38 2.12 -20.64 -3.41
N HIS A 39 1.10 -21.26 -2.80
CA HIS A 39 1.21 -21.81 -1.44
C HIS A 39 2.36 -22.80 -1.28
N GLN A 40 2.56 -23.70 -2.24
CA GLN A 40 3.68 -24.65 -2.23
C GLN A 40 5.04 -23.96 -2.32
N ALA A 41 5.18 -22.95 -3.19
CA ALA A 41 6.41 -22.18 -3.34
C ALA A 41 6.69 -21.25 -2.14
N ILE A 42 5.66 -20.86 -1.38
CA ILE A 42 5.79 -20.04 -0.16
C ILE A 42 6.21 -20.92 1.04
N THR A 43 5.59 -22.09 1.17
CA THR A 43 5.79 -22.98 2.32
C THR A 43 6.96 -23.94 2.14
N SER A 44 7.42 -24.15 0.91
CA SER A 44 8.51 -25.06 0.57
C SER A 44 9.50 -24.36 -0.36
N THR A 45 10.76 -24.79 -0.35
CA THR A 45 11.83 -24.25 -1.20
C THR A 45 11.74 -24.74 -2.66
N VAL A 46 10.53 -24.86 -3.19
CA VAL A 46 10.24 -25.30 -4.56
C VAL A 46 10.04 -24.08 -5.48
N PRO A 47 10.47 -24.15 -6.74
CA PRO A 47 10.33 -23.03 -7.66
C PRO A 47 8.85 -22.71 -7.95
N PRO A 48 8.46 -21.43 -8.08
CA PRO A 48 7.09 -21.04 -8.36
C PRO A 48 6.67 -21.47 -9.76
N THR A 49 5.39 -21.81 -9.90
CA THR A 49 4.79 -22.10 -11.20
C THR A 49 4.61 -20.81 -12.02
N THR A 50 4.45 -20.96 -13.33
CA THR A 50 4.12 -19.84 -14.24
C THR A 50 2.83 -19.15 -13.81
N THR A 51 1.80 -19.90 -13.42
CA THR A 51 0.54 -19.35 -12.93
C THR A 51 0.70 -18.54 -11.65
N CYS A 52 1.47 -19.05 -10.67
CA CYS A 52 1.79 -18.30 -9.46
C CYS A 52 2.49 -16.97 -9.79
N SER A 53 3.50 -17.01 -10.66
CA SER A 53 4.26 -15.82 -11.04
C SER A 53 3.40 -14.76 -11.73
N GLN A 54 2.46 -15.17 -12.58
CA GLN A 54 1.51 -14.24 -13.20
C GLN A 54 0.57 -13.61 -12.17
N LYS A 55 -0.06 -14.43 -11.32
CA LYS A 55 -0.96 -13.95 -10.26
C LYS A 55 -0.27 -13.03 -9.26
N PHE A 56 0.98 -13.33 -8.90
CA PHE A 56 1.78 -12.49 -8.02
C PHE A 56 2.06 -11.12 -8.64
N MET A 57 2.34 -11.05 -9.94
CA MET A 57 2.57 -9.79 -10.65
C MET A 57 1.31 -8.95 -10.80
N GLU A 58 0.14 -9.58 -10.92
CA GLU A 58 -1.17 -8.91 -10.93
C GLU A 58 -1.50 -8.22 -9.60
N GLN A 59 -0.86 -8.60 -8.49
CA GLN A 59 -1.10 -7.98 -7.18
C GLN A 59 -0.39 -6.63 -7.02
N LYS A 60 0.60 -6.27 -7.84
CA LYS A 60 1.31 -4.98 -7.69
C LYS A 60 0.34 -3.79 -7.84
N PRO A 61 0.38 -2.77 -6.96
CA PRO A 61 1.43 -2.45 -5.99
C PRO A 61 1.20 -2.97 -4.55
N CYS A 62 0.34 -3.98 -4.36
CA CYS A 62 0.50 -4.85 -3.20
C CYS A 62 1.90 -5.52 -3.30
#